data_AF-A0A6B2DJV9-F1
#
_entry.id   AF-A0A6B2DJV9-F1
#
_cell.length_a   1.000
_cell.length_b   1.000
_cell.length_c   1.000
_cell.angle_alpha   90.00
_cell.angle_beta   90.00
_cell.angle_gamma   90.00
#
_symmetry.space_group_name_H-M   'P 1'
#
loop_
_entity.id
_entity.type
_entity.pdbx_description
1 polymer ?
#
loop_
_entity_poly.entity_id
_entity_poly.type
_entity_poly.pdbx_seq_one_letter_code
_entity_poly.pdbx_strand_id
1 'polypeptide(L)'
;MFGIIRPCRHRLSEGLHADWLAHLCGLCLTLRDEHGQLARVVTNYDGLIISVLLEAQTDRGGLRRDAGPCPLRGMRTASVARGEGAQLAAAVSLVL
;
A
#
# COMPACT_ATOMS: atom_id res chain seq x y z
N MET A 1 -0.16 -9.91 8.25
CA MET A 1 0.67 -8.74 7.89
C MET A 1 2.01 -8.92 8.58
N PHE A 2 3.05 -9.18 7.81
CA PHE A 2 4.40 -9.48 8.28
C PHE A 2 5.36 -8.36 7.82
N GLY A 3 6.58 -8.36 8.34
CA GLY A 3 7.62 -7.40 7.95
C GLY A 3 8.39 -6.83 9.13
N ILE A 4 9.61 -6.40 8.87
CA ILE A 4 10.55 -5.86 9.87
C ILE A 4 10.11 -4.45 10.26
N ILE A 5 9.62 -3.66 9.31
CA ILE A 5 9.34 -2.25 9.53
C ILE A 5 7.86 -2.05 9.88
N ARG A 6 7.59 -1.81 11.17
CA ARG A 6 6.23 -1.53 11.67
C ARG A 6 6.13 -0.09 12.17
N PRO A 7 5.13 0.69 11.71
CA PRO A 7 4.94 2.04 12.20
C PRO A 7 4.49 2.01 13.66
N CYS A 8 5.13 2.82 14.50
CA CYS A 8 4.65 3.03 15.86
C CYS A 8 3.45 3.98 15.83
N ARG A 9 2.24 3.44 16.06
CA ARG A 9 0.99 4.23 16.04
C ARG A 9 1.01 5.45 16.96
N HIS A 10 1.73 5.39 18.08
CA HIS A 10 1.82 6.48 19.05
C HIS A 10 2.73 7.63 18.61
N ARG A 11 3.58 7.43 17.59
CA ARG A 11 4.51 8.45 17.10
C ARG A 11 4.25 8.87 15.66
N LEU A 12 3.29 8.25 15.00
CA LEU A 12 2.93 8.60 13.63
C LEU A 12 1.90 9.72 13.66
N SER A 13 2.19 10.83 12.98
CA SER A 13 1.18 11.88 12.78
C SER A 13 -0.01 11.33 11.99
N GLU A 14 -1.17 11.97 12.12
CA GLU A 14 -2.38 11.53 11.42
C GLU A 14 -2.19 11.50 9.89
N GLY A 15 -1.51 12.51 9.32
CA GLY A 15 -1.16 12.55 7.91
C GLY A 15 -0.28 11.38 7.47
N LEU A 16 0.81 11.11 8.21
CA LEU A 16 1.68 9.96 7.93
C LEU A 16 0.95 8.63 8.09
N HIS A 17 0.00 8.54 9.02
CA HIS A 17 -0.84 7.36 9.15
C HIS A 17 -1.76 7.15 7.95
N ALA A 18 -2.35 8.23 7.44
CA ALA A 18 -3.18 8.20 6.24
C ALA A 18 -2.35 7.79 5.01
N ASP A 19 -1.15 8.36 4.83
CA ASP A 19 -0.24 7.99 3.74
C ASP A 19 0.19 6.53 3.83
N TRP A 20 0.56 6.07 5.03
CA TRP A 20 0.89 4.67 5.26
C TRP A 20 -0.27 3.74 4.86
N LEU A 21 -1.49 4.07 5.26
CA LEU A 21 -2.69 3.31 4.87
C LEU A 21 -2.94 3.37 3.36
N ALA A 22 -2.68 4.51 2.70
CA ALA A 22 -2.82 4.67 1.26
C ALA A 22 -1.90 3.71 0.51
N HIS A 23 -0.63 3.59 0.89
CA HIS A 23 0.32 2.65 0.29
C HIS A 23 -0.03 1.19 0.58
N LEU A 24 -0.39 0.88 1.83
CA LEU A 24 -0.79 -0.46 2.25
C LEU A 24 -2.01 -0.97 1.50
N CYS A 25 -3.02 -0.12 1.38
CA CYS A 25 -4.22 -0.42 0.61
C CYS A 25 -3.91 -0.50 -0.89
N GLY A 26 -3.02 0.35 -1.40
CA GLY A 26 -2.53 0.31 -2.78
C GLY A 26 -1.93 -1.04 -3.12
N LEU A 27 -0.95 -1.50 -2.33
CA LEU A 27 -0.33 -2.83 -2.45
C LEU A 27 -1.37 -3.96 -2.41
N CYS A 28 -2.24 -3.96 -1.40
CA CYS A 28 -3.26 -5.01 -1.25
C CYS A 28 -4.20 -5.09 -2.47
N LEU A 29 -4.55 -3.93 -3.04
CA LEU A 29 -5.41 -3.87 -4.23
C LEU A 29 -4.65 -4.26 -5.50
N THR A 30 -3.37 -3.89 -5.64
CA THR A 30 -2.54 -4.33 -6.77
C THR A 30 -2.36 -5.85 -6.75
N LEU A 31 -2.04 -6.45 -5.59
CA LEU A 31 -1.97 -7.91 -5.43
C LEU A 31 -3.29 -8.58 -5.86
N ARG A 32 -4.43 -8.00 -5.45
CA ARG A 32 -5.75 -8.50 -5.85
C ARG A 32 -5.98 -8.40 -7.35
N ASP A 33 -5.70 -7.23 -7.92
CA ASP A 33 -6.05 -6.89 -9.31
C ASP A 33 -5.14 -7.65 -10.29
N GLU A 34 -3.87 -7.88 -9.97
CA GLU A 34 -2.88 -8.52 -10.86
C GLU A 34 -2.71 -10.03 -10.60
N HIS A 35 -2.87 -10.48 -9.35
CA HIS A 35 -2.58 -11.86 -8.94
C HIS A 35 -3.76 -12.56 -8.24
N GLY A 36 -4.92 -11.92 -8.15
CA GLY A 36 -6.16 -12.50 -7.63
C GLY A 36 -6.35 -12.34 -6.11
N GLN A 37 -7.54 -12.72 -5.62
CA GLN A 37 -7.96 -12.45 -4.24
C GLN A 37 -7.05 -13.08 -3.18
N LEU A 38 -6.53 -14.28 -3.45
CA LEU A 38 -5.64 -14.98 -2.51
C LEU A 38 -4.29 -14.29 -2.37
N ALA A 39 -3.78 -13.62 -3.41
CA ALA A 39 -2.52 -12.89 -3.33
C ALA A 39 -2.53 -11.76 -2.28
N ARG A 40 -3.71 -11.30 -1.85
CA ARG A 40 -3.83 -10.30 -0.77
C ARG A 40 -3.21 -10.76 0.54
N VAL A 41 -3.10 -12.08 0.79
CA VAL A 41 -2.53 -12.61 2.04
C VAL A 41 -1.04 -12.31 2.18
N VAL A 42 -0.33 -12.10 1.06
CA VAL A 42 1.10 -11.76 1.07
C VAL A 42 1.36 -10.27 1.27
N THR A 43 0.31 -9.45 1.46
CA THR A 43 0.48 -8.03 1.82
C THR A 43 1.37 -7.93 3.06
N ASN A 44 2.49 -7.23 2.93
CA ASN A 44 3.48 -7.09 3.99
C ASN A 44 4.01 -5.65 4.07
N TYR A 45 4.64 -5.32 5.19
CA TYR A 45 5.12 -3.96 5.45
C TYR A 45 6.44 -3.62 4.75
N ASP A 46 7.27 -4.62 4.44
CA ASP A 46 8.57 -4.39 3.82
C ASP A 46 8.42 -4.01 2.34
N GLY A 47 7.50 -4.68 1.62
CA GLY A 47 7.13 -4.34 0.25
C GLY A 47 6.49 -2.95 0.14
N LEU A 48 5.73 -2.52 1.16
CA LEU A 48 5.11 -1.20 1.20
C LEU A 48 6.13 -0.06 1.05
N ILE A 49 7.32 -0.21 1.64
CA ILE A 49 8.35 0.84 1.62
C ILE A 49 8.85 1.12 0.21
N ILE A 50 8.89 0.10 -0.66
CA ILE A 50 9.25 0.29 -2.07
C ILE A 50 8.28 1.25 -2.75
N SER A 51 6.98 1.13 -2.47
CA SER A 51 5.97 2.05 -2.99
C SER A 51 6.16 3.47 -2.44
N VAL A 52 6.51 3.62 -1.16
CA VAL A 52 6.75 4.94 -0.51
C VAL A 52 7.99 5.61 -1.11
N LEU A 53 9.09 4.88 -1.21
CA LEU A 53 10.35 5.39 -1.74
C LEU A 53 10.23 5.79 -3.21
N LEU A 54 9.47 5.03 -4.01
CA LEU A 54 9.25 5.43 -5.39
C LEU A 54 8.39 6.69 -5.48
N GLU A 55 7.33 6.80 -4.68
CA GLU A 55 6.50 8.02 -4.64
C GLU A 55 7.32 9.25 -4.25
N ALA A 56 8.21 9.12 -3.26
CA ALA A 56 9.11 10.20 -2.84
C ALA A 56 10.15 10.62 -3.89
N GLN A 57 10.49 9.73 -4.83
CA GLN A 57 11.48 9.97 -5.89
C GLN A 57 10.84 10.38 -7.22
N THR A 58 9.51 10.36 -7.32
CA THR A 58 8.79 10.61 -8.57
C THR A 58 8.25 12.03 -8.59
N ASP A 59 8.78 12.87 -9.49
CA ASP A 59 8.36 14.28 -9.68
C ASP A 59 6.94 14.43 -10.27
N ARG A 60 6.25 13.33 -10.63
CA ARG A 60 4.97 13.34 -11.32
C ARG A 60 3.80 12.99 -10.39
N GLY A 61 2.80 13.86 -10.36
CA GLY A 61 1.47 13.53 -9.84
C GLY A 61 0.79 12.42 -10.65
N GLY A 62 -0.08 11.64 -10.01
CA GLY A 62 -0.78 10.50 -10.64
C GLY A 62 -0.53 9.14 -9.99
N LEU A 63 0.21 9.10 -8.89
CA LEU A 63 0.50 7.86 -8.14
C LEU A 63 -0.59 7.46 -7.14
N ARG A 64 -1.73 8.17 -7.13
CA ARG A 64 -2.86 7.84 -6.26
C ARG A 64 -4.15 7.69 -7.05
N ARG A 65 -5.01 6.78 -6.61
CA ARG A 65 -6.37 6.57 -7.12
C ARG A 65 -7.35 6.47 -5.95
N ASP A 66 -8.61 6.81 -6.16
CA ASP A 66 -9.65 6.54 -5.17
C ASP A 66 -10.03 5.05 -5.19
N ALA A 67 -9.92 4.42 -4.02
CA ALA A 67 -10.41 3.08 -3.79
C ALA A 67 -11.83 3.11 -3.22
N GLY A 68 -12.66 2.21 -3.71
CA GLY A 68 -14.01 1.98 -3.20
C GLY A 68 -14.06 1.52 -1.73
N PRO A 69 -15.27 1.31 -1.19
CA PRO A 69 -15.49 0.79 0.15
C PRO A 69 -14.72 -0.50 0.43
N CYS A 70 -14.10 -0.62 1.62
CA CYS A 70 -13.38 -1.83 2.02
C CYS A 70 -13.74 -2.21 3.47
N PRO A 71 -14.04 -3.49 3.75
CA PRO A 71 -14.38 -3.94 5.11
C PRO A 71 -13.24 -3.69 6.11
N LEU A 72 -11.98 -3.82 5.69
CA LEU A 72 -10.82 -3.53 6.54
C LEU A 72 -10.66 -2.03 6.88
N ARG A 73 -11.39 -1.14 6.19
CA ARG A 73 -11.47 0.30 6.47
C ARG A 73 -12.80 0.71 7.10
N GLY A 74 -13.64 -0.25 7.53
CA GLY A 74 -14.99 0.03 8.01
C GLY A 74 -15.92 0.53 6.90
N MET A 75 -15.79 -0.03 5.69
CA MET A 75 -16.54 0.33 4.48
C MET A 75 -16.31 1.77 3.98
N ARG A 76 -15.22 2.43 4.41
CA ARG A 76 -14.84 3.76 3.92
C ARG A 76 -14.01 3.69 2.63
N THR A 77 -14.22 4.67 1.76
CA THR A 77 -13.33 4.96 0.61
C THR A 77 -12.02 5.56 1.10
N ALA A 78 -10.99 5.51 0.27
CA ALA A 78 -9.70 6.14 0.56
C ALA A 78 -8.93 6.39 -0.74
N SER A 79 -8.13 7.46 -0.77
CA SER A 79 -7.09 7.61 -1.79
C SER A 79 -5.96 6.61 -1.48
N VAL A 80 -5.56 5.82 -2.47
CA VAL A 80 -4.57 4.74 -2.34
C VAL A 80 -3.50 4.86 -3.40
N ALA A 81 -2.30 4.37 -3.09
CA ALA A 81 -1.21 4.32 -4.06
C ALA A 81 -1.57 3.43 -5.27
N ARG A 82 -1.12 3.83 -6.47
CA ARG A 82 -1.29 3.12 -7.74
C ARG A 82 -0.03 3.32 -8.60
N GLY A 83 0.14 2.44 -9.58
CA GLY A 83 1.20 2.52 -10.57
C GLY A 83 2.41 1.70 -10.16
N GLU A 84 3.56 2.06 -10.72
CA GLU A 84 4.80 1.26 -10.64
C GLU A 84 5.22 0.96 -9.19
N GLY A 85 5.02 1.91 -8.27
CA GLY A 85 5.39 1.72 -6.86
C GLY A 85 4.60 0.60 -6.20
N ALA A 86 3.29 0.54 -6.46
CA ALA A 86 2.43 -0.51 -5.93
C ALA A 86 2.68 -1.87 -6.63
N GLN A 87 3.06 -1.85 -7.91
CA GLN A 87 3.41 -3.05 -8.69
C GLN A 87 4.73 -3.66 -8.23
N LEU A 88 5.77 -2.84 -8.05
CA LEU A 88 7.06 -3.26 -7.49
C LEU A 88 6.88 -3.81 -6.07
N ALA A 89 6.10 -3.14 -5.24
CA ALA A 89 5.77 -3.62 -3.90
C ALA A 89 5.06 -4.99 -3.93
N ALA A 90 4.14 -5.22 -4.89
CA ALA A 90 3.44 -6.48 -5.07
C ALA A 90 4.39 -7.60 -5.51
N ALA A 91 5.26 -7.33 -6.49
CA ALA A 91 6.26 -8.27 -6.96
C ALA A 91 7.21 -8.71 -5.84
N VAL A 92 7.75 -7.75 -5.07
CA VAL A 92 8.61 -8.06 -3.92
C VAL A 92 7.87 -8.90 -2.87
N SER A 93 6.59 -8.58 -2.61
CA SER A 93 5.78 -9.31 -1.63
C SER A 93 5.46 -10.76 -2.03
N LEU A 94 5.55 -11.10 -3.31
CA LEU A 94 5.32 -12.46 -3.81
C LEU A 94 6.59 -13.32 -3.81
N VAL A 95 7.77 -12.68 -3.88
CA VAL A 95 9.06 -13.37 -4.02
C VAL A 95 9.76 -13.56 -2.66
N LEU A 96 9.51 -12.67 -1.70
CA LEU A 96 10.10 -12.68 -0.35
C LEU A 96 9.10 -13.12 0.71
#